data_AF-A0A2G6JT59-F1
#
_entry.id   AF-A0A2G6JT59-F1
#
_cell.length_a   1.000
_cell.length_b   1.000
_cell.length_c   1.000
_cell.angle_alpha   90.00
_cell.angle_beta   90.00
_cell.angle_gamma   90.00
#
_symmetry.space_group_name_H-M   'P 1'
#
loop_
_entity.id
_entity.type
_entity.pdbx_description
1 polymer ?
#
loop_
_entity_poly.entity_id
_entity_poly.type
_entity_poly.pdbx_seq_one_letter_code
_entity_poly.pdbx_strand_id
1 'polypeptide(L)'
;MADVTKTRADDVSLTVGQVAAQFGVTVRTLHHYDDIGLLVPGDRSGAGYRLYSRSDVTRLAEIVALRRLGLSLTQVEVALNDPQQRGTLLWARRAEVTSHIQRLHRLVDAIDRTLEVDMSSRPATTQELREIFGEGFDESYHDEARQRWGETDEWKQSQQRTARYTKDDWEQIKAETEAINADFVAALADGAPAGSERAMDVAQRHRAQIHERFYDVDADMHRCLADMYVSDPRFTRTYEDLAPGLAQYVHDAIHANADRTAPNRGTS
;
A
#
# COMPACT_ATOMS: atom_id res chain seq x y z
N MET A 1 -6.82 79.38 -37.25
CA MET A 1 -8.06 78.57 -37.27
C MET A 1 -7.67 77.17 -37.73
N ALA A 2 -7.82 76.18 -36.83
CA ALA A 2 -7.94 74.70 -36.96
C ALA A 2 -7.16 73.97 -38.09
N ASP A 3 -6.60 72.77 -37.94
CA ASP A 3 -6.89 71.71 -36.97
C ASP A 3 -5.74 70.70 -36.88
N VAL A 4 -5.81 69.97 -35.78
CA VAL A 4 -5.03 68.86 -35.24
C VAL A 4 -4.87 67.70 -36.22
N THR A 5 -3.66 67.11 -36.30
CA THR A 5 -3.45 65.68 -36.04
C THR A 5 -1.97 65.37 -35.93
N LYS A 6 -1.50 65.45 -34.69
CA LYS A 6 -0.29 64.80 -34.21
C LYS A 6 -0.68 63.36 -33.85
N THR A 7 -0.64 62.43 -34.80
CA THR A 7 -0.80 61.01 -34.49
C THR A 7 0.56 60.45 -34.08
N ARG A 8 0.68 60.19 -32.77
CA ARG A 8 1.84 59.62 -32.06
C ARG A 8 2.11 58.18 -32.50
N ALA A 9 3.37 57.79 -32.35
CA ALA A 9 3.91 56.44 -32.54
C ALA A 9 3.16 55.33 -31.73
N ASP A 10 3.12 54.14 -32.33
CA ASP A 10 2.94 52.80 -31.73
C ASP A 10 1.55 52.29 -31.27
N ASP A 11 0.49 52.47 -32.05
CA ASP A 11 -0.81 51.81 -31.81
C ASP A 11 -1.04 50.60 -32.73
N VAL A 12 -0.43 49.45 -32.40
CA VAL A 12 -0.72 48.17 -33.07
C VAL A 12 -1.95 47.56 -32.42
N SER A 13 -3.11 47.83 -33.00
CA SER A 13 -4.39 47.21 -32.61
C SER A 13 -4.51 45.83 -33.28
N LEU A 14 -4.92 44.82 -32.51
CA LEU A 14 -5.08 43.44 -32.99
C LEU A 14 -6.54 43.14 -33.36
N THR A 15 -6.74 42.40 -34.45
CA THR A 15 -8.08 41.90 -34.81
C THR A 15 -8.53 40.80 -33.86
N VAL A 16 -9.85 40.60 -33.75
CA VAL A 16 -10.43 39.53 -32.91
C VAL A 16 -9.85 38.14 -33.17
N GLY A 17 -9.51 37.81 -34.43
CA GLY A 17 -8.90 36.53 -34.79
C GLY A 17 -7.46 36.39 -34.30
N GLN A 18 -6.66 37.45 -34.38
CA GLN A 18 -5.29 37.45 -33.86
C GLN A 18 -5.27 37.32 -32.34
N VAL A 19 -6.15 38.05 -31.65
CA VAL A 19 -6.29 37.97 -30.18
C VAL A 19 -6.77 36.57 -29.74
N ALA A 20 -7.77 36.02 -30.43
CA ALA A 20 -8.27 34.67 -30.17
C ALA A 20 -7.15 33.62 -30.25
N ALA A 21 -6.35 33.66 -31.33
CA ALA A 21 -5.23 32.76 -31.53
C ALA A 21 -4.14 32.93 -30.44
N GLN A 22 -3.82 34.17 -30.07
CA GLN A 22 -2.78 34.47 -29.08
C GLN A 22 -3.11 33.94 -27.68
N PHE A 23 -4.38 34.04 -27.26
CA PHE A 23 -4.80 33.63 -25.91
C PHE A 23 -5.41 32.22 -25.84
N GLY A 24 -5.50 31.53 -26.98
CA GLY A 24 -6.12 30.21 -27.08
C GLY A 24 -7.61 30.24 -26.72
N VAL A 25 -8.29 31.36 -26.99
CA VAL A 25 -9.74 31.52 -26.77
C VAL A 25 -10.45 31.57 -28.11
N THR A 26 -11.73 31.20 -28.14
CA THR A 26 -12.50 31.28 -29.39
C THR A 26 -12.93 32.72 -29.68
N VAL A 27 -13.11 33.07 -30.96
CA VAL A 27 -13.72 34.35 -31.36
C VAL A 27 -15.10 34.53 -30.71
N ARG A 28 -15.87 33.44 -30.58
CA ARG A 28 -17.16 33.44 -29.87
C ARG A 28 -17.03 33.85 -28.41
N THR A 29 -15.97 33.40 -27.73
CA THR A 29 -15.67 33.80 -26.34
C THR A 29 -15.39 35.30 -26.24
N LEU A 30 -14.61 35.85 -27.17
CA LEU A 30 -14.32 37.29 -27.20
C LEU A 30 -15.56 38.14 -27.50
N HIS A 31 -16.42 37.69 -28.41
CA HIS A 31 -17.73 38.33 -28.63
C HIS A 31 -18.60 38.27 -27.37
N HIS A 32 -18.65 37.12 -26.70
CA HIS A 32 -19.41 37.01 -25.46
C HIS A 32 -18.89 37.96 -24.38
N TYR A 33 -17.57 38.14 -24.24
CA TYR A 33 -17.00 39.09 -23.28
C TYR A 33 -17.33 40.55 -23.62
N ASP A 34 -17.41 40.89 -24.91
CA ASP A 34 -17.88 42.19 -25.37
C ASP A 34 -19.37 42.38 -25.04
N ASP A 35 -20.21 41.39 -25.35
CA ASP A 35 -21.67 41.42 -25.12
C ASP A 35 -22.04 41.61 -23.64
N ILE A 36 -21.25 41.03 -22.72
CA ILE A 36 -21.44 41.18 -21.27
C ILE A 36 -20.66 42.36 -20.67
N GLY A 37 -19.93 43.13 -21.48
CA GLY A 37 -19.13 44.29 -21.04
C GLY A 37 -17.84 43.95 -20.28
N LEU A 38 -17.46 42.68 -20.21
CA LEU A 38 -16.25 42.23 -19.50
C LEU A 38 -14.97 42.67 -20.22
N LEU A 39 -14.98 42.62 -21.55
CA LEU A 39 -13.90 43.08 -22.42
C LEU A 39 -14.48 43.73 -23.68
N VAL A 40 -14.52 45.05 -23.69
CA VAL A 40 -14.98 45.85 -24.83
C VAL A 40 -13.78 46.24 -25.68
N PRO A 41 -13.80 46.05 -27.02
CA PRO A 41 -12.71 46.45 -27.89
C PRO A 41 -12.58 47.99 -27.92
N GLY A 42 -11.35 48.50 -27.84
CA GLY A 42 -11.09 49.94 -27.82
C GLY A 42 -11.43 50.67 -29.12
N ASP A 43 -11.45 49.97 -30.26
CA ASP A 43 -11.79 50.58 -31.55
C ASP A 43 -12.41 49.59 -32.55
N ARG A 44 -12.87 50.10 -33.69
CA ARG A 44 -13.27 49.32 -34.87
C ARG A 44 -12.56 49.84 -36.11
N SER A 45 -12.10 48.90 -36.95
CA SER A 45 -11.52 49.24 -38.26
C SER A 45 -12.54 49.94 -39.16
N GLY A 46 -12.08 50.62 -40.22
CA GLY A 46 -12.96 51.24 -41.22
C GLY A 46 -13.93 50.28 -41.93
N ALA A 47 -13.67 48.97 -41.88
CA ALA A 47 -14.56 47.91 -42.38
C ALA A 47 -15.48 47.31 -41.29
N GLY A 48 -15.48 47.85 -40.07
CA GLY A 48 -16.36 47.46 -38.96
C GLY A 48 -15.83 46.35 -38.04
N TYR A 49 -14.67 45.75 -38.34
CA TYR A 49 -14.06 44.72 -37.49
C TYR A 49 -13.57 45.28 -36.15
N ARG A 50 -13.73 44.49 -35.07
CA ARG A 50 -13.25 44.81 -33.72
C ARG A 50 -11.72 44.86 -33.68
N LEU A 51 -11.18 45.92 -33.08
CA LEU A 51 -9.76 46.12 -32.85
C LEU A 51 -9.49 46.22 -31.35
N TYR A 52 -8.54 45.43 -30.88
CA TYR A 52 -8.13 45.37 -29.49
C TYR A 52 -6.79 46.10 -29.34
N SER A 53 -6.79 47.13 -28.50
CA SER A 53 -5.60 47.86 -28.11
C SER A 53 -4.69 47.02 -27.21
N ARG A 54 -3.48 47.50 -26.94
CA ARG A 54 -2.58 46.86 -25.96
C ARG A 54 -3.19 46.76 -24.57
N SER A 55 -3.97 47.75 -24.13
CA SER A 55 -4.65 47.70 -22.83
C SER A 55 -5.73 46.63 -22.79
N ASP A 56 -6.46 46.43 -23.90
CA ASP A 56 -7.49 45.39 -23.98
C ASP A 56 -6.86 44.00 -23.94
N VAL A 57 -5.71 43.84 -24.59
CA VAL A 57 -4.91 42.61 -24.57
C VAL A 57 -4.41 42.31 -23.15
N THR A 58 -3.94 43.32 -22.41
CA THR A 58 -3.55 43.15 -21.00
C THR A 58 -4.74 42.76 -20.13
N ARG A 59 -5.90 43.42 -20.30
CA ARG A 59 -7.13 43.07 -19.58
C ARG A 59 -7.58 41.64 -19.90
N LEU A 60 -7.51 41.22 -21.16
CA LEU A 60 -7.82 39.85 -21.56
C LEU A 60 -6.87 38.84 -20.91
N ALA A 61 -5.57 39.15 -20.80
CA ALA A 61 -4.62 38.29 -20.12
C ALA A 61 -5.02 38.03 -18.67
N GLU A 62 -5.47 39.07 -17.95
CA GLU A 62 -5.97 38.95 -16.58
C GLU A 62 -7.27 38.15 -16.50
N ILE A 63 -8.24 38.40 -17.40
CA ILE A 63 -9.49 37.62 -17.50
C ILE A 63 -9.17 36.13 -17.66
N VAL A 64 -8.29 35.79 -18.60
CA VAL A 64 -7.91 34.40 -18.89
C VAL A 64 -7.21 33.77 -17.67
N ALA A 65 -6.31 34.49 -17.01
CA ALA A 65 -5.64 34.01 -15.82
C ALA A 65 -6.62 33.69 -14.67
N LEU A 66 -7.54 34.60 -14.37
CA LEU A 66 -8.54 34.40 -13.31
C LEU A 66 -9.52 33.26 -13.66
N ARG A 67 -9.90 33.12 -14.94
CA ARG A 67 -10.73 31.99 -15.41
C ARG A 67 -10.02 30.65 -15.24
N ARG A 68 -8.71 30.57 -15.48
CA ARG A 68 -7.92 29.34 -15.25
C ARG A 68 -7.88 28.92 -13.79
N LEU A 69 -8.01 29.87 -12.85
CA LEU A 69 -8.14 29.59 -11.41
C LEU A 69 -9.55 29.09 -11.01
N GLY A 70 -10.48 29.05 -11.96
CA GLY A 70 -11.83 28.55 -11.77
C GLY A 70 -12.84 29.59 -11.29
N LEU A 71 -12.50 30.89 -11.30
CA LEU A 71 -13.44 31.97 -10.97
C LEU A 71 -14.49 32.08 -12.09
N SER A 72 -15.75 32.28 -11.72
CA SER A 72 -16.83 32.58 -12.68
C SER A 72 -16.66 33.96 -13.33
N LEU A 73 -17.32 34.22 -14.46
CA LEU A 73 -17.17 35.51 -15.17
C LEU A 73 -17.57 36.72 -14.32
N THR A 74 -18.59 36.57 -13.47
CA THR A 74 -19.02 37.62 -12.52
C THR A 74 -17.94 37.88 -11.45
N GLN A 75 -17.30 36.83 -10.93
CA GLN A 75 -16.18 36.97 -9.99
C GLN A 75 -14.95 37.57 -10.65
N VAL A 76 -14.69 37.24 -11.92
CA VAL A 76 -13.60 37.84 -12.71
C VAL A 76 -13.84 39.34 -12.86
N GLU A 77 -15.05 39.77 -13.20
CA GLU A 77 -15.39 41.20 -13.29
C GLU A 77 -15.12 41.94 -11.97
N VAL A 78 -15.61 41.40 -10.85
CA VAL A 78 -15.35 41.96 -9.51
C VAL A 78 -13.85 42.03 -9.21
N ALA A 79 -13.11 40.97 -9.50
CA ALA A 79 -11.67 40.89 -9.25
C ALA A 79 -10.84 41.86 -10.11
N LEU A 80 -11.30 42.19 -11.32
CA LEU A 80 -10.64 43.16 -12.19
C LEU A 80 -10.86 44.61 -11.72
N ASN A 81 -12.00 44.88 -11.10
CA ASN A 81 -12.40 46.23 -10.71
C ASN A 81 -11.99 46.58 -9.27
N ASP A 82 -11.73 45.59 -8.42
CA ASP A 82 -11.38 45.79 -7.01
C ASP A 82 -10.25 44.83 -6.53
N PRO A 83 -9.03 45.34 -6.28
CA PRO A 83 -7.91 44.54 -5.79
C PRO A 83 -8.14 43.86 -4.43
N GLN A 84 -8.93 44.47 -3.53
CA GLN A 84 -9.24 43.91 -2.23
C GLN A 84 -10.21 42.74 -2.39
N GLN A 85 -11.26 42.90 -3.20
CA GLN A 85 -12.18 41.81 -3.51
C GLN A 85 -11.52 40.68 -4.29
N ARG A 86 -10.57 40.98 -5.19
CA ARG A 86 -9.74 39.97 -5.84
C ARG A 86 -9.03 39.09 -4.83
N GLY A 87 -8.40 39.69 -3.82
CA GLY A 87 -7.74 38.94 -2.75
C GLY A 87 -8.70 38.00 -2.03
N THR A 88 -9.88 38.50 -1.64
CA THR A 88 -10.94 37.71 -0.98
C THR A 88 -11.40 36.53 -1.82
N LEU A 89 -11.67 36.74 -3.11
CA LEU A 89 -12.10 35.69 -4.05
C LEU A 89 -11.05 34.60 -4.22
N LEU A 90 -9.77 34.98 -4.33
CA LEU A 90 -8.67 34.02 -4.46
C LEU A 90 -8.46 33.21 -3.18
N TRP A 91 -8.59 33.83 -2.00
CA TRP A 91 -8.55 33.12 -0.72
C TRP A 91 -9.69 32.12 -0.57
N ALA A 92 -10.91 32.53 -0.91
CA ALA A 92 -12.07 31.63 -0.90
C ALA A 92 -11.87 30.46 -1.87
N ARG A 93 -11.41 30.74 -3.09
CA ARG A 93 -11.13 29.70 -4.10
C ARG A 93 -10.05 28.72 -3.64
N ARG A 94 -8.98 29.23 -3.02
CA ARG A 94 -7.93 28.40 -2.43
C ARG A 94 -8.49 27.48 -1.35
N ALA A 95 -9.35 27.99 -0.47
CA ALA A 95 -9.98 27.20 0.58
C ALA A 95 -10.86 26.08 0.01
N GLU A 96 -11.67 26.38 -1.01
CA GLU A 96 -12.50 25.37 -1.71
C GLU A 96 -11.64 24.24 -2.31
N VAL A 97 -10.60 24.59 -3.08
CA VAL A 97 -9.71 23.61 -3.72
C VAL A 97 -9.00 22.76 -2.67
N THR A 98 -8.53 23.37 -1.58
CA THR A 98 -7.87 22.66 -0.48
C THR A 98 -8.83 21.67 0.19
N SER A 99 -10.08 22.08 0.42
CA SER A 99 -11.12 21.20 0.99
C SER A 99 -11.44 20.02 0.05
N HIS A 100 -11.44 20.26 -1.26
CA HIS A 100 -11.64 19.20 -2.25
C HIS A 100 -10.49 18.19 -2.23
N ILE A 101 -9.23 18.66 -2.19
CA ILE A 101 -8.04 17.78 -2.07
C ILE A 101 -8.14 16.91 -0.80
N GLN A 102 -8.48 17.51 0.34
CA GLN A 102 -8.65 16.76 1.59
C GLN A 102 -9.76 15.70 1.52
N ARG A 103 -10.80 15.95 0.73
CA ARG A 103 -11.86 14.95 0.50
C ARG A 103 -11.36 13.80 -0.36
N LEU A 104 -10.59 14.10 -1.40
CA LEU A 104 -10.00 13.08 -2.27
C LEU A 104 -8.99 12.20 -1.50
N HIS A 105 -8.12 12.78 -0.67
CA HIS A 105 -7.23 11.99 0.19
C HIS A 105 -8.00 11.05 1.12
N ARG A 106 -9.05 11.54 1.80
CA ARG A 106 -9.89 10.69 2.65
C ARG A 106 -10.57 9.54 1.90
N LEU A 107 -10.88 9.73 0.61
CA LEU A 107 -11.45 8.69 -0.23
C LEU A 107 -10.41 7.62 -0.59
N VAL A 108 -9.19 8.05 -0.92
CA VAL A 108 -8.06 7.14 -1.15
C VAL A 108 -7.80 6.30 0.10
N ASP A 109 -7.68 6.93 1.28
CA ASP A 109 -7.48 6.22 2.55
C ASP A 109 -8.59 5.20 2.85
N ALA A 110 -9.84 5.48 2.42
CA ALA A 110 -10.96 4.56 2.60
C ALA A 110 -10.89 3.35 1.65
N ILE A 111 -10.46 3.58 0.41
CA ILE A 111 -10.22 2.50 -0.57
C ILE A 111 -9.09 1.59 -0.06
N ASP A 112 -7.97 2.17 0.36
CA ASP A 112 -6.81 1.41 0.83
C ASP A 112 -7.16 0.53 2.03
N ARG A 113 -7.85 1.07 3.04
CA ARG A 113 -8.36 0.27 4.17
C ARG A 113 -9.30 -0.86 3.76
N THR A 114 -10.11 -0.65 2.73
CA THR A 114 -11.04 -1.68 2.24
C THR A 114 -10.27 -2.80 1.54
N LEU A 115 -9.26 -2.45 0.75
CA LEU A 115 -8.37 -3.43 0.09
C LEU A 115 -7.55 -4.21 1.11
N GLU A 116 -7.04 -3.56 2.16
CA GLU A 116 -6.33 -4.23 3.27
C GLU A 116 -7.22 -5.27 3.95
N VAL A 117 -8.46 -4.90 4.32
CA VAL A 117 -9.41 -5.83 4.96
C VAL A 117 -9.72 -7.03 4.05
N ASP A 118 -9.92 -6.81 2.74
CA ASP A 118 -10.20 -7.89 1.79
C ASP A 118 -9.01 -8.84 1.63
N MET A 119 -7.80 -8.30 1.60
CA MET A 119 -6.55 -9.06 1.50
C MET A 119 -6.24 -9.84 2.78
N SER A 120 -6.44 -9.25 3.95
CA SER A 120 -6.24 -9.93 5.24
C SER A 120 -7.36 -10.91 5.61
N SER A 121 -8.50 -10.91 4.91
CA SER A 121 -9.62 -11.83 5.19
C SER A 121 -9.65 -13.08 4.31
N ARG A 122 -8.81 -13.15 3.27
CA ARG A 122 -8.75 -14.30 2.35
C ARG A 122 -7.59 -15.24 2.69
N PRO A 123 -7.72 -16.53 2.36
CA PRO A 123 -6.58 -17.45 2.42
C PRO A 123 -5.40 -16.92 1.61
N ALA A 124 -4.19 -17.15 2.12
CA ALA A 124 -2.96 -16.79 1.41
C ALA A 124 -2.89 -17.53 0.07
N THR A 125 -2.48 -16.81 -0.98
CA THR A 125 -2.19 -17.42 -2.28
C THR A 125 -0.83 -18.11 -2.26
N THR A 126 -0.61 -19.03 -3.21
CA THR A 126 0.69 -19.67 -3.42
C THR A 126 1.82 -18.65 -3.61
N GLN A 127 1.55 -17.52 -4.27
CA GLN A 127 2.54 -16.47 -4.47
C GLN A 127 2.93 -15.79 -3.14
N GLU A 128 1.96 -15.49 -2.29
CA GLU A 128 2.22 -14.89 -0.97
C GLU A 128 2.95 -15.86 -0.04
N LEU A 129 2.66 -17.16 -0.12
CA LEU A 129 3.39 -18.18 0.63
C LEU A 129 4.86 -18.28 0.17
N ARG A 130 5.14 -18.15 -1.12
CA ARG A 130 6.52 -18.07 -1.64
C ARG A 130 7.24 -16.80 -1.19
N GLU A 131 6.54 -15.67 -1.07
CA GLU A 131 7.13 -14.45 -0.50
C GLU A 131 7.55 -14.64 0.98
N ILE A 132 6.73 -15.35 1.76
CA ILE A 132 6.97 -15.59 3.20
C ILE A 132 8.06 -16.65 3.42
N PHE A 133 7.95 -17.81 2.76
CA PHE A 133 8.78 -18.99 3.01
C PHE A 133 9.91 -19.20 1.98
N GLY A 134 9.97 -18.38 0.93
CA GLY A 134 10.96 -18.44 -0.15
C GLY A 134 10.52 -19.27 -1.36
N GLU A 135 11.28 -19.16 -2.46
CA GLU A 135 11.04 -19.85 -3.74
C GLU A 135 11.08 -21.40 -3.64
N GLY A 136 11.56 -21.95 -2.53
CA GLY A 136 11.54 -23.39 -2.24
C GLY A 136 10.20 -23.91 -1.72
N PHE A 137 9.25 -23.01 -1.37
CA PHE A 137 7.88 -23.37 -1.04
C PHE A 137 7.13 -23.71 -2.35
N ASP A 138 7.16 -24.98 -2.72
CA ASP A 138 6.57 -25.50 -3.95
C ASP A 138 5.54 -26.60 -3.66
N GLU A 139 4.54 -26.75 -4.54
CA GLU A 139 3.47 -27.76 -4.44
C GLU A 139 4.03 -29.19 -4.34
N SER A 140 5.26 -29.41 -4.80
CA SER A 140 5.98 -30.69 -4.70
C SER A 140 6.19 -31.19 -3.26
N TYR A 141 6.32 -30.30 -2.26
CA TYR A 141 6.36 -30.71 -0.84
C TYR A 141 5.01 -31.24 -0.34
N HIS A 142 3.91 -30.67 -0.84
CA HIS A 142 2.57 -31.14 -0.50
C HIS A 142 2.28 -32.53 -1.08
N ASP A 143 2.79 -32.85 -2.27
CA ASP A 143 2.55 -34.15 -2.91
C ASP A 143 3.25 -35.31 -2.21
N GLU A 144 4.50 -35.15 -1.78
CA GLU A 144 5.23 -36.20 -1.07
C GLU A 144 4.70 -36.42 0.35
N ALA A 145 4.39 -35.33 1.07
CA ALA A 145 3.78 -35.42 2.38
C ALA A 145 2.37 -36.03 2.32
N ARG A 146 1.59 -35.73 1.27
CA ARG A 146 0.31 -36.38 0.99
C ARG A 146 0.46 -37.87 0.68
N GLN A 147 1.51 -38.30 -0.01
CA GLN A 147 1.74 -39.72 -0.27
C GLN A 147 2.10 -40.50 0.99
N ARG A 148 2.87 -39.90 1.91
CA ARG A 148 3.31 -40.55 3.15
C ARG A 148 2.27 -40.48 4.28
N TRP A 149 1.49 -39.39 4.35
CA TRP A 149 0.63 -39.08 5.50
C TRP A 149 -0.81 -38.72 5.10
N GLY A 150 -1.17 -38.74 3.82
CA GLY A 150 -2.45 -38.24 3.33
C GLY A 150 -3.69 -38.98 3.82
N GLU A 151 -3.52 -40.20 4.34
CA GLU A 151 -4.62 -40.99 4.93
C GLU A 151 -4.78 -40.77 6.43
N THR A 152 -3.82 -40.11 7.10
CA THR A 152 -3.89 -39.89 8.55
C THR A 152 -4.85 -38.76 8.92
N ASP A 153 -5.37 -38.79 10.14
CA ASP A 153 -6.32 -37.78 10.60
C ASP A 153 -5.62 -36.44 10.91
N GLU A 154 -4.34 -36.48 11.24
CA GLU A 154 -3.47 -35.31 11.42
C GLU A 154 -3.33 -34.51 10.12
N TRP A 155 -3.15 -35.22 8.99
CA TRP A 155 -3.08 -34.57 7.68
C TRP A 155 -4.38 -33.85 7.33
N LYS A 156 -5.54 -34.50 7.54
CA LYS A 156 -6.86 -33.89 7.30
C LYS A 156 -7.08 -32.66 8.18
N GLN A 157 -6.72 -32.75 9.46
CA GLN A 157 -6.81 -31.61 10.38
C GLN A 157 -5.92 -30.45 9.94
N SER A 158 -4.67 -30.73 9.54
CA SER A 158 -3.75 -29.73 9.02
C SER A 158 -4.31 -29.01 7.80
N GLN A 159 -4.84 -29.76 6.82
CA GLN A 159 -5.49 -29.17 5.65
C GLN A 159 -6.70 -28.32 6.04
N GLN A 160 -7.52 -28.76 7.00
CA GLN A 160 -8.68 -28.01 7.45
C GLN A 160 -8.32 -26.69 8.14
N ARG A 161 -7.26 -26.68 8.96
CA ARG A 161 -6.79 -25.47 9.67
C ARG A 161 -6.11 -24.51 8.70
N THR A 162 -5.13 -24.99 7.94
CA THR A 162 -4.29 -24.16 7.06
C THR A 162 -5.05 -23.61 5.86
N ALA A 163 -6.14 -24.26 5.40
CA ALA A 163 -7.00 -23.73 4.34
C ALA A 163 -7.67 -22.39 4.69
N ARG A 164 -7.68 -22.00 5.97
CA ARG A 164 -8.27 -20.74 6.45
C ARG A 164 -7.23 -19.66 6.75
N TYR A 165 -5.94 -20.01 6.71
CA TYR A 165 -4.88 -19.10 7.10
C TYR A 165 -4.63 -18.03 6.05
N THR A 166 -4.68 -16.80 6.53
CA THR A 166 -4.42 -15.58 5.80
C THR A 166 -2.91 -15.36 5.67
N LYS A 167 -2.49 -14.37 4.87
CA LYS A 167 -1.06 -14.01 4.78
C LYS A 167 -0.50 -13.67 6.17
N ASP A 168 -1.25 -12.90 6.95
CA ASP A 168 -0.87 -12.45 8.29
C ASP A 168 -0.73 -13.64 9.26
N ASP A 169 -1.62 -14.63 9.18
CA ASP A 169 -1.52 -15.87 9.98
C ASP A 169 -0.21 -16.61 9.68
N TRP A 170 0.16 -16.73 8.40
CA TRP A 170 1.39 -17.40 7.99
C TRP A 170 2.65 -16.63 8.40
N GLU A 171 2.64 -15.30 8.33
CA GLU A 171 3.71 -14.45 8.85
C GLU A 171 3.88 -14.62 10.36
N GLN A 172 2.77 -14.66 11.11
CA GLN A 172 2.80 -14.90 12.55
C GLN A 172 3.36 -16.30 12.86
N ILE A 173 2.90 -17.34 12.17
CA ILE A 173 3.39 -18.72 12.36
C ILE A 173 4.89 -18.82 12.06
N LYS A 174 5.37 -18.14 11.00
CA LYS A 174 6.80 -18.08 10.68
C LYS A 174 7.58 -17.41 11.81
N ALA A 175 7.14 -16.26 12.29
CA ALA A 175 7.80 -15.54 13.39
C ALA A 175 7.83 -16.36 14.68
N GLU A 176 6.75 -17.07 15.02
CA GLU A 176 6.70 -17.98 16.17
C GLU A 176 7.71 -19.13 16.03
N THR A 177 7.81 -19.71 14.83
CA THR A 177 8.75 -20.80 14.53
C THR A 177 10.20 -20.32 14.62
N GLU A 178 10.51 -19.15 14.06
CA GLU A 178 11.83 -18.54 14.12
C GLU A 178 12.25 -18.24 15.56
N ALA A 179 11.34 -17.74 16.39
CA ALA A 179 11.60 -17.49 17.81
C ALA A 179 11.91 -18.78 18.58
N ILE A 180 11.14 -19.84 18.37
CA ILE A 180 11.39 -21.15 18.97
C ILE A 180 12.74 -21.71 18.54
N ASN A 181 13.07 -21.65 17.25
CA ASN A 181 14.35 -22.09 16.73
C ASN A 181 15.52 -21.27 17.30
N ALA A 182 15.36 -19.95 17.41
CA ALA A 182 16.37 -19.08 18.02
C ALA A 182 16.62 -19.45 19.49
N ASP A 183 15.58 -19.81 20.24
CA ASP A 183 15.73 -20.24 21.64
C ASP A 183 16.45 -21.58 21.76
N PHE A 184 16.21 -22.53 20.85
CA PHE A 184 16.99 -23.78 20.77
C PHE A 184 18.45 -23.50 20.44
N VAL A 185 18.72 -22.64 19.46
CA VAL A 185 20.08 -22.23 19.09
C VAL A 185 20.79 -21.58 20.28
N ALA A 186 20.11 -20.70 21.01
CA ALA A 186 20.67 -20.05 22.19
C ALA A 186 20.98 -21.06 23.30
N ALA A 187 20.08 -22.02 23.56
CA ALA A 187 20.32 -23.07 24.55
C ALA A 187 21.51 -23.97 24.18
N LEU A 188 21.64 -24.33 22.89
CA LEU A 188 22.76 -25.10 22.38
C LEU A 188 24.08 -24.31 22.45
N ALA A 189 24.08 -23.03 22.05
CA ALA A 189 25.26 -22.16 22.07
C ALA A 189 25.78 -21.92 23.50
N ASP A 190 24.87 -21.84 24.47
CA ASP A 190 25.19 -21.73 25.90
C ASP A 190 25.70 -23.06 26.50
N GLY A 191 25.69 -24.15 25.73
CA GLY A 191 26.11 -25.48 26.17
C GLY A 191 25.14 -26.16 27.14
N ALA A 192 23.88 -25.71 27.18
CA ALA A 192 22.87 -26.32 28.04
C ALA A 192 22.56 -27.74 27.55
N PRO A 193 22.52 -28.77 28.41
CA PRO A 193 22.14 -30.12 28.00
C PRO A 193 20.74 -30.15 27.37
N ALA A 194 20.52 -31.01 26.36
CA ALA A 194 19.21 -31.13 25.70
C ALA A 194 18.08 -31.56 26.66
N GLY A 195 18.42 -32.31 27.71
CA GLY A 195 17.48 -32.66 28.79
C GLY A 195 17.35 -31.60 29.90
N SER A 196 17.89 -30.39 29.73
CA SER A 196 17.73 -29.30 30.70
C SER A 196 16.32 -28.73 30.68
N GLU A 197 15.87 -28.15 31.80
CA GLU A 197 14.55 -27.51 31.91
C GLU A 197 14.33 -26.47 30.80
N ARG A 198 15.34 -25.63 30.53
CA ARG A 198 15.32 -24.65 29.45
C ARG A 198 15.07 -25.29 28.08
N ALA A 199 15.79 -26.36 27.73
CA ALA A 199 15.64 -27.03 26.43
C ALA A 199 14.29 -27.75 26.32
N MET A 200 13.84 -28.40 27.40
CA MET A 200 12.54 -29.06 27.45
C MET A 200 11.36 -28.08 27.37
N ASP A 201 11.50 -26.87 27.92
CA ASP A 201 10.47 -25.83 27.81
C ASP A 201 10.37 -25.26 26.39
N VAL A 202 11.49 -25.13 25.69
CA VAL A 202 11.48 -24.80 24.25
C VAL A 202 10.80 -25.93 23.45
N ALA A 203 11.12 -27.20 23.75
CA ALA A 203 10.46 -28.34 23.13
C ALA A 203 8.95 -28.39 23.43
N GLN A 204 8.52 -28.04 24.64
CA GLN A 204 7.09 -27.96 24.97
C GLN A 204 6.39 -26.84 24.20
N ARG A 205 7.03 -25.68 24.01
CA ARG A 205 6.49 -24.60 23.16
C ARG A 205 6.41 -25.01 21.69
N HIS A 206 7.44 -25.68 21.19
CA HIS A 206 7.44 -26.25 19.84
C HIS A 206 6.27 -27.23 19.65
N ARG A 207 6.01 -28.11 20.63
CA ARG A 207 4.85 -29.02 20.62
C ARG A 207 3.53 -28.26 20.59
N ALA A 208 3.39 -27.26 21.48
CA ALA A 208 2.17 -26.46 21.60
C ALA A 208 1.87 -25.71 20.30
N GLN A 209 2.89 -25.12 19.67
CA GLN A 209 2.74 -24.45 18.39
C GLN A 209 2.23 -25.42 17.30
N ILE A 210 2.84 -26.61 17.16
CA ILE A 210 2.37 -27.60 16.18
C ILE A 210 0.93 -28.02 16.47
N HIS A 211 0.65 -28.30 17.75
CA HIS A 211 -0.67 -28.69 18.25
C HIS A 211 -1.75 -27.66 17.92
N GLU A 212 -1.46 -26.37 18.13
CA GLU A 212 -2.42 -25.29 17.89
C GLU A 212 -2.55 -24.95 16.40
N ARG A 213 -1.43 -24.86 15.68
CA ARG A 213 -1.39 -24.34 14.31
C ARG A 213 -1.73 -25.37 13.23
N PHE A 214 -1.41 -26.65 13.43
CA PHE A 214 -1.52 -27.64 12.36
C PHE A 214 -2.45 -28.79 12.72
N TYR A 215 -2.16 -29.57 13.75
CA TYR A 215 -2.94 -30.74 14.10
C TYR A 215 -2.63 -31.18 15.51
N ASP A 216 -3.56 -31.89 16.14
CA ASP A 216 -3.40 -32.29 17.53
C ASP A 216 -2.20 -33.23 17.70
N VAL A 217 -1.16 -32.74 18.37
CA VAL A 217 0.05 -33.49 18.72
C VAL A 217 0.14 -33.71 20.22
N ASP A 218 0.16 -34.97 20.65
CA ASP A 218 0.53 -35.37 22.01
C ASP A 218 2.05 -35.56 22.14
N ALA A 219 2.51 -35.91 23.34
CA ALA A 219 3.95 -36.06 23.61
C ALA A 219 4.58 -37.24 22.85
N ASP A 220 3.84 -38.34 22.66
CA ASP A 220 4.35 -39.53 21.97
C ASP A 220 4.45 -39.28 20.47
N MET A 221 3.45 -38.62 19.87
CA MET A 221 3.48 -38.17 18.48
C MET A 221 4.61 -37.17 18.24
N HIS A 222 4.86 -36.27 19.19
CA HIS A 222 5.96 -35.32 19.09
C HIS A 222 7.33 -36.00 19.07
N ARG A 223 7.53 -37.08 19.83
CA ARG A 223 8.74 -37.91 19.73
C ARG A 223 8.90 -38.53 18.34
N CYS A 224 7.83 -39.11 17.79
CA CYS A 224 7.87 -39.71 16.45
C CYS A 224 8.23 -38.67 15.36
N LEU A 225 7.76 -37.43 15.51
CA LEU A 225 8.17 -36.33 14.62
C LEU A 225 9.66 -36.00 14.77
N ALA A 226 10.16 -35.95 16.01
CA ALA A 226 11.58 -35.70 16.27
C ALA A 226 12.49 -36.76 15.64
N ASP A 227 12.14 -38.05 15.74
CA ASP A 227 12.87 -39.16 15.11
C ASP A 227 12.99 -38.97 13.59
N MET A 228 11.94 -38.45 12.96
CA MET A 228 11.91 -38.16 11.54
C MET A 228 12.85 -37.02 11.15
N TYR A 229 12.96 -35.97 11.98
CA TYR A 229 13.80 -34.79 11.70
C TYR A 229 15.27 -35.15 11.54
N VAL A 230 15.74 -36.19 12.23
CA VAL A 230 17.12 -36.71 12.13
C VAL A 230 17.25 -37.81 11.06
N SER A 231 16.17 -38.55 10.80
CA SER A 231 16.18 -39.66 9.83
C SER A 231 16.12 -39.21 8.36
N ASP A 232 15.52 -38.05 8.08
CA ASP A 232 15.43 -37.50 6.72
C ASP A 232 16.41 -36.31 6.55
N PRO A 233 17.44 -36.44 5.67
CA PRO A 233 18.44 -35.40 5.46
C PRO A 233 17.89 -34.04 5.05
N ARG A 234 16.66 -33.98 4.51
CA ARG A 234 16.01 -32.72 4.13
C ARG A 234 15.61 -31.92 5.36
N PHE A 235 14.95 -32.57 6.33
CA PHE A 235 14.55 -31.94 7.60
C PHE A 235 15.77 -31.66 8.49
N THR A 236 16.75 -32.56 8.50
CA THR A 236 18.01 -32.35 9.23
C THR A 236 18.69 -31.05 8.77
N ARG A 237 18.76 -30.82 7.45
CA ARG A 237 19.40 -29.62 6.89
C ARG A 237 18.77 -28.32 7.40
N THR A 238 17.44 -28.27 7.56
CA THR A 238 16.74 -27.07 8.07
C THR A 238 17.27 -26.61 9.43
N TYR A 239 17.58 -27.55 10.33
CA TYR A 239 18.12 -27.23 11.64
C TYR A 239 19.65 -27.02 11.60
N GLU A 240 20.38 -27.84 10.84
CA GLU A 240 21.83 -27.72 10.71
C GLU A 240 22.27 -26.41 10.05
N ASP A 241 21.47 -25.86 9.13
CA ASP A 241 21.71 -24.56 8.50
C ASP A 241 21.60 -23.40 9.52
N LEU A 242 20.85 -23.58 10.62
CA LEU A 242 20.71 -22.59 11.69
C LEU A 242 21.87 -22.66 12.68
N ALA A 243 22.24 -23.86 13.13
CA ALA A 243 23.42 -24.09 13.94
C ALA A 243 23.91 -25.56 13.80
N PRO A 244 25.23 -25.80 13.75
CA PRO A 244 25.77 -27.15 13.70
C PRO A 244 25.36 -27.99 14.92
N GLY A 245 24.83 -29.19 14.69
CA GLY A 245 24.35 -30.11 15.72
C GLY A 245 22.96 -29.80 16.27
N LEU A 246 22.27 -28.79 15.75
CA LEU A 246 20.95 -28.39 16.22
C LEU A 246 19.89 -29.48 15.98
N ALA A 247 19.97 -30.23 14.88
CA ALA A 247 18.98 -31.25 14.57
C ALA A 247 18.94 -32.34 15.66
N GLN A 248 20.10 -32.84 16.07
CA GLN A 248 20.22 -33.81 17.16
C GLN A 248 19.81 -33.20 18.50
N TYR A 249 20.17 -31.94 18.74
CA TYR A 249 19.82 -31.24 19.98
C TYR A 249 18.31 -31.09 20.17
N VAL A 250 17.61 -30.65 19.13
CA VAL A 250 16.14 -30.53 19.12
C VAL A 250 15.49 -31.89 19.33
N HIS A 251 15.99 -32.94 18.65
CA HIS A 251 15.53 -34.30 18.84
C HIS A 251 15.62 -34.74 20.31
N ASP A 252 16.80 -34.63 20.92
CA ASP A 252 17.04 -35.07 22.29
C ASP A 252 16.20 -34.27 23.30
N ALA A 253 16.01 -32.97 23.06
CA ALA A 253 15.18 -32.11 23.90
C ALA A 253 13.69 -32.48 23.84
N ILE A 254 13.19 -32.88 22.67
CA ILE A 254 11.82 -33.35 22.50
C ILE A 254 11.60 -34.67 23.23
N HIS A 255 12.52 -35.63 23.08
CA HIS A 255 12.48 -36.90 23.80
C HIS A 255 12.47 -36.70 25.31
N ALA A 256 13.38 -35.86 25.83
CA ALA A 256 13.44 -35.54 27.25
C ALA A 256 12.15 -34.84 27.75
N ASN A 257 11.57 -33.92 26.97
CA ASN A 257 10.32 -33.26 27.35
C ASN A 257 9.13 -34.24 27.37
N ALA A 258 9.11 -35.18 26.44
CA ALA A 258 8.09 -36.21 26.43
C ALA A 258 8.27 -37.18 27.63
N ASP A 259 9.50 -37.47 28.05
CA ASP A 259 9.77 -38.26 29.27
C ASP A 259 9.30 -37.52 30.53
N ARG A 260 9.50 -36.20 30.57
CA ARG A 260 9.00 -35.31 31.65
C ARG A 260 7.48 -35.32 31.77
N THR A 261 6.78 -35.46 30.65
CA THR A 261 5.30 -35.36 30.59
C THR A 261 4.60 -36.72 30.62
N ALA A 262 5.34 -37.82 30.49
CA ALA A 262 4.79 -39.16 30.62
C ALA A 262 4.28 -39.39 32.06
N PRO A 263 3.03 -39.85 32.25
CA PRO A 263 2.56 -40.23 33.57
C PRO A 263 3.43 -41.38 34.07
N ASN A 264 4.00 -41.22 35.27
CA ASN A 264 4.87 -42.17 35.95
C ASN A 264 4.32 -43.62 35.82
N ARG A 265 4.76 -44.38 34.82
CA ARG A 265 4.39 -45.80 34.68
C ARG A 265 5.19 -46.53 35.75
N GLY A 266 4.54 -46.72 36.89
CA GLY A 266 5.16 -47.04 38.16
C GLY A 266 6.07 -48.26 38.13
N THR A 267 7.17 -48.16 38.88
CA THR A 267 7.78 -49.30 39.55
C THR A 267 6.81 -49.81 40.62
N SER A 268 6.19 -50.97 40.37
CA SER A 268 5.74 -51.93 41.38
C SER A 268 6.60 -53.17 41.26
#